data_AF-A0A931U2C8-F1
#
_entry.id   AF-A0A931U2C8-F1
#
_cell.length_a   1.000
_cell.length_b   1.000
_cell.length_c   1.000
_cell.angle_alpha   90.00
_cell.angle_beta   90.00
_cell.angle_gamma   90.00
#
_symmetry.space_group_name_H-M   'P 1'
#
loop_
_entity.id
_entity.type
_entity.pdbx_description
1 polymer ?
#
loop_
_entity_poly.entity_id
_entity_poly.type
_entity_poly.pdbx_seq_one_letter_code
_entity_poly.pdbx_strand_id
1 'polypeptide(L)'
;MAPGRAGGFAALAPPAAWRPRSRPAHPTRSECSLMAQRTTTDDIRQAAVQYQVRITPKLVLSILWPYASDRIKEQIVAVGPISLFLLLFQIVVLRQGILDAAGIAAGLSVVILGLMFFMDGLRLGLMPLGANIGATLPAKARMWLILTFAFLVGVGATYAEPAISTLKAAGANVKAGEAPLLYEMLNRSSGLLVMAVGVGVGIATVLGVFRNESRMMMRVWAQGYAWVLLAGLLAAPWALRSVRATARPV
;
A
#
# COMPACT_ATOMS: atom_id res chain seq x y z
N MET A 1 -49.68 37.40 -58.69
CA MET A 1 -49.62 37.10 -60.13
C MET A 1 -48.69 38.11 -60.78
N ALA A 2 -47.79 37.65 -61.66
CA ALA A 2 -46.66 38.34 -62.32
C ALA A 2 -45.32 38.38 -61.52
N PRO A 3 -44.16 38.23 -62.22
CA PRO A 3 -43.20 37.16 -61.89
C PRO A 3 -41.75 37.64 -61.67
N GLY A 4 -40.87 36.66 -61.45
CA GLY A 4 -39.50 36.77 -60.98
C GLY A 4 -38.50 37.49 -61.88
N ARG A 5 -37.41 37.94 -61.23
CA ARG A 5 -36.22 38.53 -61.85
C ARG A 5 -35.01 37.69 -61.47
N ALA A 6 -34.40 37.08 -62.49
CA ALA A 6 -33.16 36.33 -62.42
C ALA A 6 -31.99 37.27 -62.06
N GLY A 7 -31.27 36.96 -60.99
CA GLY A 7 -29.99 37.58 -60.63
C GLY A 7 -28.85 36.77 -61.23
N GLY A 8 -28.04 37.42 -62.06
CA GLY A 8 -26.98 36.81 -62.85
C GLY A 8 -25.80 36.28 -62.03
N PHE A 9 -25.30 35.13 -62.47
CA PHE A 9 -23.97 34.64 -62.10
C PHE A 9 -22.91 35.45 -62.84
N ALA A 10 -22.26 36.37 -62.14
CA ALA A 10 -21.04 37.00 -62.61
C ALA A 10 -19.90 35.96 -62.59
N ALA A 11 -19.36 35.66 -63.77
CA ALA A 11 -18.21 34.79 -63.94
C ALA A 11 -16.96 35.44 -63.30
N LEU A 12 -16.46 34.84 -62.21
CA LEU A 12 -15.13 35.17 -61.68
C LEU A 12 -14.07 34.47 -62.54
N ALA A 13 -13.14 35.26 -63.07
CA ALA A 13 -11.93 34.79 -63.75
C ALA A 13 -11.00 34.02 -62.78
N PRO A 14 -10.27 32.99 -63.26
CA PRO A 14 -9.36 32.23 -62.40
C PRO A 14 -8.11 33.03 -62.00
N PRO A 15 -7.63 32.92 -60.75
CA PRO A 15 -6.45 33.63 -60.28
C PRO A 15 -5.15 33.09 -60.90
N ALA A 16 -4.25 34.03 -61.15
CA ALA A 16 -2.99 33.88 -61.85
C ALA A 16 -2.01 32.87 -61.21
N ALA A 17 -1.43 32.05 -62.08
CA ALA A 17 -0.05 31.57 -62.08
C ALA A 17 0.60 31.21 -60.72
N TRP A 18 0.56 29.92 -60.39
CA TRP A 18 1.44 29.28 -59.42
C TRP A 18 2.91 29.42 -59.87
N ARG A 19 3.66 30.39 -59.34
CA ARG A 19 5.13 30.39 -59.45
C ARG A 19 5.71 29.41 -58.42
N PRO A 20 6.59 28.47 -58.80
CA PRO A 20 7.22 27.60 -57.82
C PRO A 20 8.11 28.42 -56.88
N ARG A 21 7.75 28.43 -55.60
CA ARG A 21 8.57 28.99 -54.52
C ARG A 21 9.86 28.15 -54.46
N SER A 22 11.02 28.79 -54.60
CA SER A 22 12.32 28.14 -54.41
C SER A 22 12.33 27.38 -53.08
N ARG A 23 12.70 26.10 -53.10
CA ARG A 23 12.79 25.24 -51.91
C ARG A 23 13.67 25.94 -50.86
N PRO A 24 13.23 26.08 -49.61
CA PRO A 24 14.14 26.52 -48.55
C PRO A 24 15.30 25.53 -48.47
N ALA A 25 16.53 26.05 -48.39
CA ALA A 25 17.72 25.21 -48.22
C ALA A 25 17.53 24.33 -46.97
N HIS A 26 17.80 23.03 -47.10
CA HIS A 26 17.75 22.14 -45.96
C HIS A 26 18.81 22.58 -44.94
N PRO A 27 18.44 22.79 -43.67
CA PRO A 27 19.41 23.16 -42.65
C PRO A 27 20.48 22.07 -42.56
N THR A 28 21.73 22.50 -42.46
CA THR A 28 22.86 21.57 -42.30
C THR A 28 22.72 20.78 -41.01
N ARG A 29 23.33 19.60 -40.92
CA ARG A 29 23.25 18.72 -39.75
C ARG A 29 23.64 19.43 -38.45
N SER A 30 24.58 20.38 -38.53
CA SER A 30 25.02 21.26 -37.45
C SER A 30 23.98 22.30 -37.03
N GLU A 31 23.24 22.89 -37.98
CA GLU A 31 22.18 23.84 -37.68
C GLU A 31 20.96 23.13 -37.09
N CYS A 32 20.67 21.92 -37.55
CA CYS A 32 19.59 21.09 -37.02
C CYS A 32 19.87 20.65 -35.57
N SER A 33 21.12 20.30 -35.25
CA SER A 33 21.53 20.00 -33.87
C SER A 33 21.49 21.24 -32.96
N LEU A 34 21.90 22.41 -33.46
CA LEU A 34 21.82 23.67 -32.71
C LEU A 34 20.38 24.12 -32.47
N MET A 35 19.48 23.94 -33.44
CA MET A 35 18.05 24.22 -33.32
C MET A 35 17.39 23.28 -32.30
N ALA A 36 17.65 21.97 -32.38
CA ALA A 36 17.12 20.98 -31.45
C ALA A 36 17.62 21.19 -30.00
N GLN A 37 18.86 21.67 -29.85
CA GLN A 37 19.44 21.97 -28.54
C GLN A 37 18.89 23.29 -27.95
N ARG A 38 18.55 24.28 -28.78
CA ARG A 38 17.87 25.52 -28.34
C ARG A 38 16.44 25.25 -27.86
N THR A 39 15.63 24.50 -28.61
CA THR A 39 14.27 24.15 -28.16
C THR A 39 14.27 23.36 -26.85
N THR A 40 15.14 22.35 -26.73
CA THR A 40 15.20 21.54 -25.48
C THR A 40 15.58 22.37 -24.26
N THR A 41 16.47 23.35 -24.40
CA THR A 41 16.95 24.16 -23.27
C THR A 41 15.94 25.23 -22.86
N ASP A 42 15.24 25.84 -23.84
CA ASP A 42 14.23 26.86 -23.58
C ASP A 42 12.90 26.26 -23.09
N ASP A 43 12.51 25.07 -23.58
CA ASP A 43 11.30 24.37 -23.14
C ASP A 43 11.42 23.86 -21.68
N ILE A 44 12.61 23.37 -21.28
CA ILE A 44 12.87 22.97 -19.88
C ILE A 44 12.85 24.19 -18.94
N ARG A 45 13.29 25.36 -19.40
CA ARG A 45 13.21 26.60 -18.63
C ARG A 45 11.78 27.14 -18.51
N GLN A 46 10.95 26.99 -19.55
CA GLN A 46 9.57 27.46 -19.54
C GLN A 46 8.60 26.50 -18.81
N ALA A 47 8.91 25.20 -18.76
CA ALA A 47 8.14 24.24 -17.95
C ALA A 47 8.34 24.40 -16.44
N ALA A 48 9.40 25.09 -16.01
CA ALA A 48 9.62 25.48 -14.62
C ALA A 48 8.86 26.78 -14.28
N VAL A 49 7.54 26.82 -14.53
CA VAL A 49 6.68 27.84 -13.91
C VAL A 49 6.72 27.58 -12.41
N GLN A 50 7.59 28.32 -11.71
CA GLN A 50 7.60 28.33 -10.25
C GLN A 50 6.26 28.88 -9.78
N TYR A 51 5.37 27.97 -9.41
CA TYR A 51 4.13 28.31 -8.72
C TYR A 51 4.51 28.78 -7.31
N GLN A 52 4.89 30.05 -7.20
CA GLN A 52 5.16 30.75 -5.95
C GLN A 52 3.82 30.95 -5.22
N VAL A 53 3.30 29.88 -4.62
CA VAL A 53 2.17 29.98 -3.71
C VAL A 53 2.65 30.78 -2.52
N ARG A 54 2.11 31.98 -2.34
CA ARG A 54 2.23 32.69 -1.06
C ARG A 54 1.60 31.79 0.01
N ILE A 55 2.45 31.12 0.78
CA ILE A 55 2.06 30.25 1.89
C ILE A 55 1.40 31.12 2.95
N THR A 56 0.09 31.29 2.83
CA THR A 56 -0.73 31.94 3.85
C THR A 56 -1.03 30.88 4.91
N PRO A 57 -0.86 31.15 6.22
CA PRO A 57 -1.11 30.15 7.27
C PRO A 57 -2.52 29.57 7.22
N LYS A 58 -3.50 30.38 6.77
CA LYS A 58 -4.87 29.94 6.52
C LYS A 58 -4.99 28.92 5.38
N LEU A 59 -4.18 29.07 4.32
CA LEU A 59 -4.14 28.13 3.19
C LEU A 59 -3.50 26.79 3.62
N VAL A 60 -2.41 26.85 4.39
CA VAL A 60 -1.76 25.66 4.96
C VAL A 60 -2.73 24.88 5.84
N LEU A 61 -3.45 25.57 6.73
CA LEU A 61 -4.44 24.94 7.60
C LEU A 61 -5.60 24.34 6.78
N SER A 62 -6.06 25.00 5.72
CA SER A 62 -7.13 24.50 4.85
C SER A 62 -6.75 23.25 4.06
N ILE A 63 -5.45 23.03 3.80
CA ILE A 63 -4.93 21.85 3.10
C ILE A 63 -4.61 20.73 4.11
N LEU A 64 -4.00 21.07 5.25
CA LEU A 64 -3.63 20.09 6.28
C LEU A 64 -4.82 19.49 7.01
N TRP A 65 -5.87 20.29 7.28
CA TRP A 65 -7.04 19.83 8.04
C TRP A 65 -7.76 18.63 7.41
N PRO A 66 -8.15 18.65 6.11
CA PRO A 66 -8.79 17.49 5.50
C PRO A 66 -7.84 16.29 5.44
N TYR A 67 -6.56 16.51 5.12
CA TYR A 67 -5.55 15.45 5.09
C TYR A 67 -5.40 14.75 6.46
N ALA A 68 -5.23 15.53 7.53
CA ALA A 68 -5.09 15.02 8.88
C ALA A 68 -6.35 14.29 9.34
N SER A 69 -7.53 14.82 9.01
CA SER A 69 -8.81 14.19 9.37
C SER A 69 -8.99 12.81 8.75
N ASP A 70 -8.62 12.66 7.47
CA ASP A 70 -8.73 11.37 6.79
C ASP A 70 -7.71 10.37 7.32
N ARG A 71 -6.48 10.81 7.63
CA ARG A 71 -5.47 9.97 8.27
C ARG A 71 -5.88 9.51 9.67
N ILE A 72 -6.48 10.39 10.48
CA ILE A 72 -6.99 10.03 11.81
C ILE A 72 -8.13 9.00 11.68
N LYS A 73 -9.04 9.15 10.71
CA LYS A 73 -10.09 8.15 10.47
C LYS A 73 -9.50 6.78 10.12
N GLU A 74 -8.49 6.72 9.26
CA GLU A 74 -7.78 5.47 8.95
C GLU A 74 -7.23 4.81 10.23
N GLN A 75 -6.61 5.59 11.13
CA GLN A 75 -6.10 5.07 12.40
C GLN A 75 -7.22 4.61 13.35
N ILE A 76 -8.32 5.36 13.44
CA ILE A 76 -9.48 4.95 14.25
C ILE A 76 -10.09 3.65 13.74
N VAL A 77 -10.21 3.48 12.42
CA VAL A 77 -10.72 2.23 11.83
C VAL A 77 -9.75 1.07 12.05
N ALA A 78 -8.44 1.32 12.06
CA ALA A 78 -7.44 0.29 12.35
C ALA A 78 -7.42 -0.13 13.83
N VAL A 79 -7.48 0.83 14.75
CA VAL A 79 -7.34 0.60 16.21
C VAL A 79 -8.69 0.30 16.87
N GLY A 80 -9.79 0.75 16.28
CA GLY A 80 -11.15 0.63 16.82
C GLY A 80 -11.58 -0.81 17.10
N PRO A 81 -11.47 -1.75 16.14
CA PRO A 81 -11.91 -3.13 16.34
C PRO A 81 -11.18 -3.84 17.48
N ILE A 82 -9.85 -3.66 17.58
CA ILE A 82 -9.06 -4.29 18.65
C ILE A 82 -9.35 -3.64 20.00
N SER A 83 -9.50 -2.32 20.05
CA SER A 83 -9.83 -1.60 21.28
C SER A 83 -11.22 -1.96 21.78
N LEU A 84 -12.21 -2.04 20.88
CA LEU A 84 -13.56 -2.48 21.20
C LEU A 84 -13.57 -3.93 21.68
N PHE A 85 -12.85 -4.82 21.00
CA PHE A 85 -12.71 -6.21 21.42
C PHE A 85 -12.13 -6.32 22.85
N LEU A 86 -11.06 -5.56 23.15
CA LEU A 86 -10.46 -5.56 24.48
C LEU A 86 -11.40 -4.99 25.56
N LEU A 87 -12.14 -3.92 25.26
CA LEU A 87 -13.15 -3.36 26.17
C LEU A 87 -14.27 -4.35 26.46
N LEU A 88 -14.78 -5.03 25.41
CA LEU A 88 -15.80 -6.07 25.56
C LEU A 88 -15.28 -7.25 26.37
N PHE A 89 -14.05 -7.69 26.10
CA PHE A 89 -13.42 -8.78 26.85
C PHE A 89 -13.25 -8.44 28.33
N GLN A 90 -12.83 -7.21 28.65
CA GLN A 90 -12.67 -6.75 30.02
C GLN A 90 -14.00 -6.75 30.80
N ILE A 91 -15.08 -6.24 30.19
CA ILE A 91 -16.39 -6.12 30.85
C ILE A 91 -17.08 -7.49 30.94
N VAL A 92 -17.13 -8.25 29.83
CA VAL A 92 -17.92 -9.48 29.73
C VAL A 92 -17.19 -10.68 30.32
N VAL A 93 -15.92 -10.86 29.97
CA VAL A 93 -15.15 -12.06 30.34
C VAL A 93 -14.48 -11.88 31.69
N LEU A 94 -13.74 -10.78 31.89
CA LEU A 94 -13.03 -10.53 33.15
C LEU A 94 -13.94 -10.01 34.25
N ARG A 95 -15.12 -9.45 33.90
CA ARG A 95 -16.07 -8.83 34.83
C ARG A 95 -15.43 -7.79 35.75
N GLN A 96 -14.45 -7.05 35.23
CA GLN A 96 -13.77 -5.99 35.95
C GLN A 96 -14.26 -4.63 35.48
N GLY A 97 -14.50 -3.71 36.43
CA GLY A 97 -14.80 -2.32 36.13
C GLY A 97 -13.63 -1.65 35.40
N ILE A 98 -13.92 -0.68 34.55
CA ILE A 98 -12.88 0.13 33.91
C ILE A 98 -12.40 1.16 34.94
N LEU A 99 -11.30 0.87 35.62
CA LEU A 99 -10.62 1.89 36.43
C LEU A 99 -9.98 2.91 35.48
N ASP A 100 -10.20 4.19 35.75
CA ASP A 100 -9.63 5.31 34.98
C ASP A 100 -9.95 5.29 33.47
N ALA A 101 -11.24 5.25 33.14
CA ALA A 101 -11.71 5.33 31.75
C ALA A 101 -11.21 6.59 31.02
N ALA A 102 -11.04 7.71 31.74
CA ALA A 102 -10.52 8.96 31.20
C ALA A 102 -9.04 8.83 30.80
N GLY A 103 -8.19 8.23 31.64
CA GLY A 103 -6.80 7.96 31.33
C GLY A 103 -6.64 7.01 30.14
N ILE A 104 -7.46 5.95 30.06
CA ILE A 104 -7.45 5.02 28.92
C ILE A 104 -7.86 5.74 27.62
N ALA A 105 -8.91 6.57 27.65
CA ALA A 105 -9.35 7.33 26.49
C ALA A 105 -8.29 8.35 26.02
N ALA A 106 -7.63 9.04 26.96
CA ALA A 106 -6.55 9.97 26.67
C ALA A 106 -5.33 9.23 26.07
N GLY A 107 -4.92 8.11 26.66
CA GLY A 107 -3.84 7.27 26.14
C GLY A 107 -4.14 6.75 24.74
N LEU A 108 -5.36 6.26 24.50
CA LEU A 108 -5.80 5.81 23.18
C LEU A 108 -5.76 6.94 22.14
N SER A 109 -6.14 8.16 22.54
CA SER A 109 -6.07 9.35 21.67
C SER A 109 -4.62 9.68 21.29
N VAL A 110 -3.69 9.64 22.25
CA VAL A 110 -2.26 9.85 21.99
C VAL A 110 -1.69 8.76 21.09
N VAL A 111 -2.10 7.50 21.27
CA VAL A 111 -1.69 6.38 20.40
C VAL A 111 -2.20 6.58 18.98
N ILE A 112 -3.45 7.00 18.77
CA ILE A 112 -4.00 7.29 17.43
C ILE A 112 -3.20 8.39 16.73
N LEU A 113 -2.92 9.49 17.44
CA LEU A 113 -2.11 10.59 16.89
C LEU A 113 -0.66 10.15 16.63
N GLY A 114 -0.06 9.38 17.53
CA GLY A 114 1.29 8.85 17.38
C GLY A 114 1.41 7.90 16.19
N LEU A 115 0.46 6.96 16.04
CA LEU A 115 0.41 6.06 14.89
C LEU A 115 0.21 6.82 13.58
N MET A 116 -0.61 7.88 13.56
CA MET A 116 -0.77 8.72 12.37
C MET A 116 0.58 9.27 11.90
N PHE A 117 1.29 10.00 12.78
CA PHE A 117 2.57 10.60 12.43
C PHE A 117 3.65 9.54 12.12
N PHE A 118 3.65 8.42 12.86
CA PHE A 118 4.58 7.32 12.62
C PHE A 118 4.33 6.67 11.25
N MET A 119 3.08 6.35 10.90
CA MET A 119 2.76 5.70 9.63
C MET A 119 3.04 6.61 8.43
N ASP A 120 2.75 7.90 8.52
CA ASP A 120 3.11 8.85 7.46
C ASP A 120 4.64 9.01 7.35
N GLY A 121 5.36 9.05 8.48
CA GLY A 121 6.82 9.04 8.50
C GLY A 121 7.43 7.79 7.87
N LEU A 122 6.87 6.61 8.16
CA LEU A 122 7.29 5.35 7.54
C LEU A 122 7.03 5.35 6.02
N ARG A 123 5.86 5.82 5.59
CA ARG A 123 5.47 5.86 4.18
C ARG A 123 6.34 6.80 3.35
N LEU A 124 6.66 7.97 3.88
CA LEU A 124 7.47 8.98 3.18
C LEU A 124 8.98 8.69 3.28
N GLY A 125 9.43 8.04 4.36
CA GLY A 125 10.84 7.76 4.62
C GLY A 125 11.26 6.32 4.30
N LEU A 126 10.85 5.37 5.14
CA LEU A 126 11.39 4.01 5.12
C LEU A 126 10.85 3.14 3.97
N MET A 127 9.58 3.29 3.58
CA MET A 127 9.00 2.51 2.48
C MET A 127 9.70 2.73 1.12
N PRO A 128 9.92 3.97 0.63
CA PRO A 128 10.64 4.17 -0.64
C PRO A 128 12.10 3.72 -0.55
N LEU A 129 12.75 3.89 0.61
CA LEU A 129 14.09 3.36 0.84
C LEU A 129 14.11 1.82 0.71
N GLY A 130 13.17 1.15 1.38
CA GLY A 130 13.01 -0.30 1.32
C GLY A 130 12.67 -0.80 -0.09
N ALA A 131 11.81 -0.10 -0.82
CA ALA A 131 11.45 -0.44 -2.20
C ALA A 131 12.64 -0.32 -3.16
N ASN A 132 13.42 0.76 -3.06
CA ASN A 132 14.60 0.98 -3.90
C ASN A 132 15.71 -0.05 -3.62
N ILE A 133 15.95 -0.34 -2.34
CA ILE A 133 16.92 -1.37 -1.93
C ILE A 133 16.42 -2.76 -2.37
N GLY A 134 15.14 -3.08 -2.14
CA GLY A 134 14.53 -4.35 -2.51
C GLY A 134 14.48 -4.61 -4.02
N ALA A 135 14.36 -3.57 -4.85
CA ALA A 135 14.38 -3.71 -6.31
C ALA A 135 15.79 -3.95 -6.86
N THR A 136 16.82 -3.44 -6.20
CA THR A 136 18.22 -3.51 -6.69
C THR A 136 19.03 -4.66 -6.12
N LEU A 137 18.66 -5.15 -4.92
CA LEU A 137 19.34 -6.27 -4.24
C LEU A 137 19.33 -7.59 -5.05
N PRO A 138 18.19 -8.08 -5.57
CA PRO A 138 18.16 -9.36 -6.30
C PRO A 138 19.00 -9.38 -7.58
N ALA A 139 19.18 -8.21 -8.21
CA ALA A 139 19.95 -8.10 -9.44
C ALA A 139 21.48 -8.08 -9.23
N LYS A 140 21.94 -7.71 -8.02
CA LYS A 140 23.36 -7.47 -7.73
C LYS A 140 23.96 -8.41 -6.68
N ALA A 141 23.15 -8.91 -5.76
CA ALA A 141 23.61 -9.73 -4.63
C ALA A 141 23.50 -11.23 -4.96
N ARG A 142 24.35 -12.03 -4.31
CA ARG A 142 24.27 -13.49 -4.36
C ARG A 142 23.03 -13.97 -3.58
N MET A 143 22.33 -14.98 -4.09
CA MET A 143 21.14 -15.59 -3.48
C MET A 143 21.30 -15.86 -1.97
N TRP A 144 22.39 -16.52 -1.55
CA TRP A 144 22.64 -16.81 -0.14
C TRP A 144 22.67 -15.55 0.75
N LEU A 145 23.23 -14.45 0.26
CA LEU A 145 23.33 -13.19 1.00
C LEU A 145 21.95 -12.53 1.16
N ILE A 146 21.12 -12.61 0.12
CA ILE A 146 19.72 -12.13 0.15
C ILE A 146 18.91 -12.93 1.18
N LEU A 147 19.07 -14.26 1.19
CA LEU A 147 18.37 -15.13 2.14
C LEU A 147 18.82 -14.87 3.58
N THR A 148 20.13 -14.73 3.84
CA THR A 148 20.62 -14.38 5.18
C THR A 148 20.13 -13.01 5.62
N PHE A 149 20.11 -12.01 4.74
CA PHE A 149 19.56 -10.70 5.04
C PHE A 149 18.06 -10.77 5.37
N ALA A 150 17.28 -11.48 4.56
CA ALA A 150 15.85 -11.69 4.80
C ALA A 150 15.58 -12.39 6.14
N PHE A 151 16.40 -13.37 6.52
CA PHE A 151 16.34 -14.01 7.83
C PHE A 151 16.54 -13.01 8.96
N LEU A 152 17.59 -12.19 8.89
CA LEU A 152 17.90 -11.18 9.91
C LEU A 152 16.80 -10.12 10.02
N VAL A 153 16.24 -9.67 8.90
CA VAL A 153 15.11 -8.74 8.88
C VAL A 153 13.87 -9.37 9.52
N GLY A 154 13.56 -10.63 9.23
CA GLY A 154 12.41 -11.33 9.83
C GLY A 154 12.54 -11.51 11.34
N VAL A 155 13.72 -11.92 11.83
CA VAL A 155 14.01 -11.99 13.27
C VAL A 155 13.94 -10.59 13.89
N GLY A 156 14.58 -9.60 13.27
CA GLY A 156 14.61 -8.22 13.75
C GLY A 156 13.22 -7.58 13.84
N ALA A 157 12.35 -7.84 12.86
CA ALA A 157 10.97 -7.37 12.87
C ALA A 157 10.18 -7.93 14.07
N THR A 158 10.43 -9.18 14.45
CA THR A 158 9.79 -9.80 15.63
C THR A 158 10.23 -9.15 16.93
N TYR A 159 11.52 -8.78 17.04
CA TYR A 159 12.03 -8.05 18.21
C TYR A 159 11.57 -6.60 18.25
N ALA A 160 11.40 -5.98 17.07
CA ALA A 160 10.90 -4.62 16.95
C ALA A 160 9.40 -4.52 17.25
N GLU A 161 8.66 -5.63 17.18
CA GLU A 161 7.22 -5.66 17.39
C GLU A 161 6.84 -5.33 18.85
N PRO A 162 6.21 -4.16 19.11
CA PRO A 162 5.90 -3.74 20.47
C PRO A 162 4.91 -4.68 21.17
N ALA A 163 4.03 -5.34 20.41
CA ALA A 163 3.04 -6.27 20.94
C ALA A 163 3.65 -7.48 21.66
N ILE A 164 4.80 -7.99 21.18
CA ILE A 164 5.50 -9.09 21.84
C ILE A 164 6.11 -8.61 23.17
N SER A 165 6.63 -7.38 23.21
CA SER A 165 7.16 -6.77 24.42
C SER A 165 6.06 -6.53 25.47
N THR A 166 4.89 -6.04 25.06
CA THR A 166 3.77 -5.82 25.98
C THR A 166 3.18 -7.13 26.48
N LEU A 167 3.12 -8.18 25.65
CA LEU A 167 2.70 -9.51 26.08
C LEU A 167 3.63 -10.10 27.14
N LYS A 168 4.95 -9.96 26.97
CA LYS A 168 5.94 -10.36 27.98
C LYS A 168 5.72 -9.60 29.29
N ALA A 169 5.53 -8.29 29.22
CA ALA A 169 5.26 -7.47 30.40
C ALA A 169 3.95 -7.86 31.09
N ALA A 170 2.89 -8.17 30.32
CA ALA A 170 1.62 -8.65 30.86
C ALA A 170 1.76 -9.99 31.60
N GLY A 171 2.72 -10.83 31.18
CA GLY A 171 3.09 -12.08 31.83
C GLY A 171 3.50 -11.96 33.29
N ALA A 172 3.98 -10.79 33.73
CA ALA A 172 4.33 -10.54 35.13
C ALA A 172 3.13 -10.66 36.09
N ASN A 173 1.90 -10.54 35.57
CA ASN A 173 0.67 -10.66 36.36
C ASN A 173 0.16 -12.11 36.49
N VAL A 174 0.82 -13.09 35.86
CA VAL A 174 0.43 -14.51 35.94
C VAL A 174 0.99 -15.13 37.21
N LYS A 175 0.15 -15.78 38.01
CA LYS A 175 0.59 -16.49 39.22
C LYS A 175 1.03 -17.92 38.88
N ALA A 176 2.21 -18.32 39.39
CA ALA A 176 2.76 -19.66 39.20
C ALA A 176 1.84 -20.78 39.70
N GLY A 177 1.04 -20.54 40.75
CA GLY A 177 0.12 -21.53 41.32
C GLY A 177 -1.15 -21.76 40.50
N GLU A 178 -1.58 -20.79 39.67
CA GLU A 178 -2.79 -20.92 38.84
C GLU A 178 -2.45 -21.45 37.44
N ALA A 179 -1.31 -21.03 36.87
CA ALA A 179 -0.87 -21.43 35.53
C ALA A 179 0.65 -21.67 35.45
N PRO A 180 1.15 -22.83 35.91
CA PRO A 180 2.59 -23.09 36.02
C PRO A 180 3.32 -23.07 34.66
N LEU A 181 2.70 -23.62 33.61
CA LEU A 181 3.28 -23.67 32.27
C LEU A 181 3.38 -22.26 31.64
N LEU A 182 2.34 -21.46 31.80
CA LEU A 182 2.27 -20.10 31.26
C LEU A 182 3.25 -19.17 31.97
N TYR A 183 3.38 -19.31 33.29
CA TYR A 183 4.35 -18.57 34.10
C TYR A 183 5.79 -18.85 33.67
N GLU A 184 6.15 -20.11 33.45
CA GLU A 184 7.48 -20.48 32.96
C GLU A 184 7.74 -19.92 31.55
N MET A 185 6.75 -19.97 30.64
CA MET A 185 6.90 -19.44 29.28
C MET A 185 7.02 -17.91 29.22
N LEU A 186 6.23 -17.16 30.01
CA LEU A 186 6.18 -15.69 29.93
C LEU A 186 7.13 -14.98 30.88
N ASN A 187 7.60 -15.64 31.96
CA ASN A 187 8.52 -15.02 32.91
C ASN A 187 9.95 -15.53 32.70
N ARG A 188 10.18 -16.82 32.98
CA ARG A 188 11.52 -17.42 33.03
C ARG A 188 12.13 -17.67 31.65
N SER A 189 11.32 -18.15 30.71
CA SER A 189 11.74 -18.55 29.36
C SER A 189 11.26 -17.59 28.27
N SER A 190 10.84 -16.37 28.65
CA SER A 190 10.31 -15.39 27.70
C SER A 190 11.28 -15.05 26.57
N GLY A 191 12.57 -14.95 26.87
CA GLY A 191 13.60 -14.71 25.85
C GLY A 191 13.71 -15.86 24.83
N LEU A 192 13.62 -17.11 25.30
CA LEU A 192 13.63 -18.29 24.43
C LEU A 192 12.38 -18.35 23.56
N LEU A 193 11.22 -17.98 24.10
CA LEU A 193 9.97 -17.92 23.36
C LEU A 193 10.05 -16.89 22.22
N VAL A 194 10.54 -15.67 22.51
CA VAL A 194 10.72 -14.63 21.49
C VAL A 194 11.75 -15.06 20.44
N MET A 195 12.85 -15.70 20.85
CA MET A 195 13.81 -16.26 19.90
C MET A 195 13.20 -17.35 19.02
N ALA A 196 12.40 -18.26 19.58
CA ALA A 196 11.75 -19.32 18.81
C ALA A 196 10.76 -18.75 17.78
N VAL A 197 9.94 -17.78 18.18
CA VAL A 197 9.03 -17.07 17.27
C VAL A 197 9.84 -16.29 16.22
N GLY A 198 10.87 -15.55 16.62
CA GLY A 198 11.71 -14.77 15.74
C GLY A 198 12.43 -15.63 14.69
N VAL A 199 12.99 -16.77 15.09
CA VAL A 199 13.59 -17.75 14.17
C VAL A 199 12.53 -18.32 13.22
N GLY A 200 11.33 -18.65 13.72
CA GLY A 200 10.21 -19.10 12.90
C GLY A 200 9.81 -18.08 11.83
N VAL A 201 9.64 -16.81 12.21
CA VAL A 201 9.33 -15.70 11.30
C VAL A 201 10.48 -15.44 10.33
N GLY A 202 11.73 -15.54 10.78
CA GLY A 202 12.92 -15.44 9.94
C GLY A 202 12.94 -16.52 8.85
N ILE A 203 12.73 -17.79 9.22
CA ILE A 203 12.61 -18.90 8.26
C ILE A 203 11.44 -18.66 7.30
N ALA A 204 10.28 -18.24 7.80
CA ALA A 204 9.12 -17.93 6.96
C ALA A 204 9.41 -16.81 5.94
N THR A 205 10.18 -15.80 6.35
CA THR A 205 10.59 -14.70 5.47
C THR A 205 11.59 -15.17 4.42
N VAL A 206 12.56 -16.01 4.79
CA VAL A 206 13.49 -16.68 3.85
C VAL A 206 12.72 -17.47 2.80
N LEU A 207 11.78 -18.32 3.23
CA LEU A 207 10.94 -19.09 2.32
C LEU A 207 10.07 -18.18 1.43
N GLY A 208 9.56 -17.07 1.98
CA GLY A 208 8.80 -16.06 1.25
C GLY A 208 9.62 -15.38 0.15
N VAL A 209 10.86 -15.01 0.44
CA VAL A 209 11.79 -14.38 -0.53
C VAL A 209 12.24 -15.39 -1.58
N PHE A 210 12.64 -16.60 -1.16
CA PHE A 210 12.99 -17.69 -2.06
C PHE A 210 11.86 -18.04 -3.02
N ARG A 211 10.61 -18.01 -2.52
CA ARG A 211 9.39 -18.17 -3.32
C ARG A 211 9.23 -17.08 -4.38
N ASN A 212 9.50 -15.82 -4.02
CA ASN A 212 9.32 -14.68 -4.91
C ASN A 212 10.33 -14.69 -6.09
N GLU A 213 11.55 -15.12 -5.83
CA GLU A 213 12.60 -15.21 -6.86
C GLU A 213 12.41 -16.42 -7.78
N SER A 214 11.85 -17.51 -7.24
CA SER A 214 11.48 -18.70 -8.00
C SER A 214 10.21 -18.48 -8.81
N ARG A 215 10.33 -17.93 -10.03
CA ARG A 215 9.22 -17.81 -11.04
C ARG A 215 8.37 -19.08 -11.22
N MET A 216 8.89 -20.24 -10.83
CA MET A 216 8.26 -21.56 -10.95
C MET A 216 7.00 -21.71 -10.06
N MET A 217 6.88 -20.95 -8.97
CA MET A 217 5.81 -21.14 -7.98
C MET A 217 4.45 -20.52 -8.39
N MET A 218 4.44 -19.44 -9.18
CA MET A 218 3.18 -18.83 -9.66
C MET A 218 2.31 -19.81 -10.46
N ARG A 219 2.93 -20.73 -11.22
CA ARG A 219 2.23 -21.82 -11.90
C ARG A 219 1.60 -22.81 -10.93
N VAL A 220 2.28 -23.16 -9.83
CA VAL A 220 1.79 -24.12 -8.83
C VAL A 220 0.59 -23.57 -8.06
N TRP A 221 0.61 -22.29 -7.69
CA TRP A 221 -0.51 -21.66 -6.98
C TRP A 221 -1.69 -21.37 -7.90
N ALA A 222 -1.44 -20.95 -9.15
CA ALA A 222 -2.49 -20.87 -10.16
C ALA A 222 -3.16 -22.24 -10.40
N GLN A 223 -2.36 -23.32 -10.43
CA GLN A 223 -2.88 -24.70 -10.51
C GLN A 223 -3.72 -25.06 -9.28
N GLY A 224 -3.28 -24.68 -8.07
CA GLY A 224 -4.04 -24.90 -6.84
C GLY A 224 -5.40 -24.19 -6.82
N TYR A 225 -5.44 -22.91 -7.18
CA TYR A 225 -6.70 -22.17 -7.31
C TYR A 225 -7.59 -22.73 -8.43
N ALA A 226 -7.01 -23.14 -9.56
CA ALA A 226 -7.76 -23.78 -10.64
C ALA A 226 -8.41 -25.11 -10.19
N TRP A 227 -7.70 -25.92 -9.39
CA TRP A 227 -8.25 -27.16 -8.82
C TRP A 227 -9.38 -26.91 -7.82
N VAL A 228 -9.26 -25.90 -6.95
CA VAL A 228 -10.33 -25.51 -6.01
C VAL A 228 -11.57 -25.04 -6.76
N LEU A 229 -11.41 -24.20 -7.79
CA LEU A 229 -12.52 -23.73 -8.62
C LEU A 229 -13.17 -24.88 -9.40
N LEU A 230 -12.38 -25.80 -9.97
CA LEU A 230 -12.90 -26.98 -10.66
C LEU A 230 -13.70 -27.89 -9.72
N ALA A 231 -13.19 -28.13 -8.51
CA ALA A 231 -13.89 -28.91 -7.48
C ALA A 231 -15.21 -28.25 -7.06
N GLY A 232 -15.22 -26.92 -6.88
CA GLY A 232 -16.44 -26.17 -6.59
C GLY A 232 -17.48 -26.24 -7.72
N LEU A 233 -17.04 -26.15 -8.98
CA LEU A 233 -17.92 -26.25 -10.14
C LEU A 233 -18.49 -27.66 -10.33
N LEU A 234 -17.72 -28.69 -10.05
CA LEU A 234 -18.16 -30.09 -10.08
C LEU A 234 -19.10 -30.43 -8.91
N ALA A 235 -18.94 -29.78 -7.75
CA ALA A 235 -19.82 -29.95 -6.60
C ALA A 235 -21.15 -29.18 -6.74
N ALA A 236 -21.21 -28.12 -7.56
CA ALA A 236 -22.40 -27.30 -7.73
C ALA A 236 -23.64 -28.09 -8.22
N PRO A 237 -23.57 -28.98 -9.24
CA PRO A 237 -24.71 -29.79 -9.65
C PRO A 237 -25.26 -30.72 -8.55
N TRP A 238 -24.40 -31.22 -7.67
CA TRP A 238 -24.81 -32.05 -6.53
C TRP A 238 -25.50 -31.21 -5.45
N ALA A 239 -24.95 -30.04 -5.14
CA ALA A 239 -25.53 -29.09 -4.19
C ALA A 239 -26.89 -28.53 -4.67
N LEU A 240 -27.05 -28.26 -5.97
CA LEU A 240 -28.33 -27.83 -6.52
C LEU A 240 -29.39 -28.94 -6.51
N ARG A 241 -28.99 -30.22 -6.61
CA ARG A 241 -29.93 -31.36 -6.54
C ARG A 241 -30.39 -31.64 -5.10
N SER A 242 -29.50 -31.51 -4.11
CA SER A 242 -29.84 -31.74 -2.70
C SER A 242 -30.85 -30.71 -2.17
N VAL A 243 -30.69 -29.42 -2.53
CA VAL A 243 -31.63 -28.35 -2.18
C VAL A 243 -32.99 -28.53 -2.87
N ARG A 244 -33.00 -28.98 -4.12
CA ARG A 244 -34.25 -29.23 -4.87
C ARG A 244 -35.02 -30.45 -4.35
N ALA A 245 -34.34 -31.38 -3.68
CA ALA A 245 -34.96 -32.54 -3.04
C ALA A 245 -35.65 -32.18 -1.70
N THR A 246 -35.19 -31.13 -1.01
CA THR A 246 -35.78 -30.65 0.25
C THR A 246 -36.92 -29.64 0.06
N ALA A 247 -37.00 -29.00 -1.11
CA ALA A 247 -38.01 -27.98 -1.42
C ALA A 247 -39.33 -28.53 -1.99
N ARG A 248 -39.61 -29.84 -1.86
CA ARG A 248 -40.92 -30.40 -2.20
C ARG A 248 -41.85 -30.22 -0.98
N PRO A 249 -42.86 -29.33 -1.04
CA PRO A 249 -43.86 -29.27 0.02
C PRO A 249 -44.65 -30.59 0.04
N VAL A 250 -44.81 -31.14 1.25
CA VAL A 250 -45.77 -32.22 1.55
C VAL A 250 -47.19 -31.68 1.38
#